data_AF-A0A8J3IN63-F1
#
_entry.id   AF-A0A8J3IN63-F1
#
_cell.length_a   1.000
_cell.length_b   1.000
_cell.length_c   1.000
_cell.angle_alpha   90.00
_cell.angle_beta   90.00
_cell.angle_gamma   90.00
#
_symmetry.space_group_name_H-M   'P 1'
#
loop_
_entity.id
_entity.type
_entity.pdbx_description
1 polymer ?
#
loop_
_entity_poly.entity_id
_entity_poly.type
_entity_poly.pdbx_seq_one_letter_code
_entity_poly.pdbx_strand_id
1 'polypeptide(L)'
;MDNRFYSAPSLDVERIALDLEGMFVAQGYQAQHFGNKKQMTVQFKQGGDLEALIGLQAALTLTLISYPDGVAAVVGQQQWVDKAVVGAVGMFFLWPLMITAGAGVIRQSQLESQLLNSLDMAVRQQRSDVRTGPVPPQYMAQMQQQSAPPPFSGMVPPWQQSAPAQPVQFPCPNCKGLNEVGDSYCSYCGTSLAVQKKVCRECKSPLKPDAVFCAKCGTEVAASS
;
A
#
# COMPACT_ATOMS: atom_id res chain seq x y z
N MET A 1 0.17 -17.80 -17.45
CA MET A 1 -0.14 -16.38 -17.68
C MET A 1 -1.40 -16.37 -18.49
N ASP A 2 -2.51 -16.03 -17.85
CA ASP A 2 -3.80 -15.90 -18.53
C ASP A 2 -4.00 -14.44 -18.92
N ASN A 3 -4.24 -14.21 -20.21
CA ASN A 3 -4.43 -12.88 -20.76
C ASN A 3 -5.81 -12.79 -21.40
N ARG A 4 -6.55 -11.71 -21.12
CA ARG A 4 -7.89 -11.50 -21.66
C ARG A 4 -8.07 -10.06 -22.12
N PHE A 5 -8.73 -9.86 -23.25
CA PHE A 5 -9.04 -8.53 -23.78
C PHE A 5 -10.52 -8.21 -23.62
N TYR A 6 -10.82 -7.03 -23.09
CA TYR A 6 -12.14 -6.47 -22.91
C TYR A 6 -12.34 -5.35 -23.94
N SER A 7 -13.05 -5.65 -25.02
CA SER A 7 -13.38 -4.68 -26.06
C SER A 7 -14.55 -3.81 -25.60
N ALA A 8 -14.24 -2.62 -25.07
CA ALA A 8 -15.18 -1.53 -24.88
C ALA A 8 -14.42 -0.20 -24.82
N PRO A 9 -14.89 0.86 -25.50
CA PRO A 9 -14.29 2.17 -25.39
C PRO A 9 -14.49 2.71 -23.98
N SER A 10 -13.50 3.46 -23.47
CA SER A 10 -13.55 4.20 -22.22
C SER A 10 -13.79 3.40 -20.93
N LEU A 11 -13.26 2.17 -20.85
CA LEU A 11 -13.17 1.45 -19.57
C LEU A 11 -12.20 2.16 -18.61
N ASP A 12 -12.61 2.27 -17.34
CA ASP A 12 -11.79 2.90 -16.30
C ASP A 12 -11.03 1.84 -15.52
N VAL A 13 -9.77 1.64 -15.88
CA VAL A 13 -8.89 0.63 -15.26
C VAL A 13 -8.61 0.91 -13.78
N GLU A 14 -8.67 2.16 -13.35
CA GLU A 14 -8.47 2.56 -11.94
C GLU A 14 -9.71 2.18 -11.12
N ARG A 15 -10.90 2.45 -11.65
CA ARG A 15 -12.14 2.03 -11.00
C ARG A 15 -12.23 0.51 -10.87
N ILE A 16 -11.91 -0.22 -11.94
CA ILE A 16 -11.87 -1.68 -11.94
C ILE A 16 -10.89 -2.20 -10.88
N ALA A 17 -9.70 -1.59 -10.77
CA ALA A 17 -8.71 -1.98 -9.79
C ALA A 17 -9.17 -1.75 -8.34
N LEU A 18 -9.79 -0.60 -8.05
CA LEU A 18 -10.35 -0.29 -6.74
C LEU A 18 -11.48 -1.24 -6.34
N ASP A 19 -12.39 -1.54 -7.27
CA ASP A 19 -13.49 -2.47 -7.01
C ASP A 19 -12.95 -3.88 -6.73
N LEU A 20 -11.93 -4.34 -7.49
CA LEU A 20 -11.26 -5.62 -7.25
C LEU A 20 -10.51 -5.65 -5.91
N GLU A 21 -9.77 -4.60 -5.57
CA GLU A 21 -9.09 -4.51 -4.28
C GLU A 21 -10.11 -4.66 -3.13
N GLY A 22 -11.20 -3.89 -3.16
CA GLY A 22 -12.24 -3.96 -2.14
C GLY A 22 -12.85 -5.36 -2.01
N MET A 23 -13.14 -6.02 -3.13
CA MET A 23 -13.69 -7.38 -3.14
C MET A 23 -12.73 -8.40 -2.52
N PHE A 24 -11.43 -8.31 -2.81
CA PHE A 24 -10.43 -9.26 -2.30
C PHE A 24 -10.05 -8.96 -0.84
N VAL A 25 -9.94 -7.68 -0.45
CA VAL A 25 -9.74 -7.30 0.96
C VAL A 25 -10.89 -7.80 1.83
N ALA A 26 -12.14 -7.69 1.36
CA ALA A 26 -13.32 -8.21 2.07
C ALA A 26 -13.29 -9.74 2.26
N GLN A 27 -12.54 -10.46 1.41
CA GLN A 27 -12.35 -11.91 1.50
C GLN A 27 -11.13 -12.32 2.34
N GLY A 28 -10.42 -11.36 2.94
CA GLY A 28 -9.25 -11.60 3.78
C GLY A 28 -7.91 -11.63 3.05
N TYR A 29 -7.85 -11.17 1.79
CA TYR A 29 -6.59 -11.02 1.06
C TYR A 29 -5.95 -9.65 1.36
N GLN A 30 -4.63 -9.56 1.25
CA GLN A 30 -3.95 -8.28 1.13
C GLN A 30 -3.92 -7.90 -0.35
N ALA A 31 -4.59 -6.82 -0.73
CA ALA A 31 -4.58 -6.30 -2.09
C ALA A 31 -4.06 -4.86 -2.10
N GLN A 32 -3.26 -4.53 -3.12
CA GLN A 32 -2.80 -3.17 -3.36
C GLN A 32 -2.76 -2.91 -4.87
N HIS A 33 -3.22 -1.74 -5.29
CA HIS A 33 -3.07 -1.28 -6.66
C HIS A 33 -2.01 -0.18 -6.79
N PHE A 34 -1.36 -0.12 -7.95
CA PHE A 34 -0.46 0.97 -8.33
C PHE A 34 -0.44 1.14 -9.85
N GLY A 35 -0.19 2.35 -10.32
CA GLY A 35 -0.12 2.66 -11.74
C GLY A 35 -0.84 3.96 -12.08
N ASN A 36 -1.41 4.00 -13.28
CA ASN A 36 -2.13 5.15 -13.82
C ASN A 36 -3.28 4.69 -14.73
N LYS A 37 -4.01 5.65 -15.33
CA LYS A 37 -5.16 5.39 -16.21
C LYS A 37 -4.84 4.58 -17.48
N LYS A 38 -3.57 4.48 -17.87
CA LYS A 38 -3.12 3.68 -19.04
C LYS A 38 -2.67 2.29 -18.64
N GLN A 39 -2.12 2.14 -17.45
CA GLN A 39 -1.63 0.86 -16.94
C GLN A 39 -1.83 0.82 -15.44
N MET A 40 -2.64 -0.12 -14.96
CA MET A 40 -2.94 -0.30 -13.54
C MET A 40 -2.61 -1.73 -13.15
N THR A 41 -1.83 -1.89 -12.09
CA THR A 41 -1.44 -3.20 -11.57
C THR A 41 -2.05 -3.40 -10.20
N VAL A 42 -2.69 -4.55 -9.98
CA VAL A 42 -3.26 -4.96 -8.69
C VAL A 42 -2.55 -6.22 -8.24
N GLN A 43 -1.94 -6.18 -7.06
CA GLN A 43 -1.27 -7.33 -6.46
C GLN A 43 -2.14 -7.86 -5.33
N PHE A 44 -2.37 -9.17 -5.32
CA PHE A 44 -3.13 -9.91 -4.33
C PHE A 44 -2.20 -10.89 -3.63
N LYS A 45 -2.23 -10.90 -2.31
CA LYS A 45 -1.48 -11.81 -1.46
C LYS A 45 -2.43 -12.51 -0.51
N GLN A 46 -2.32 -13.84 -0.45
CA GLN A 46 -3.06 -14.68 0.49
C GLN A 46 -2.20 -14.93 1.75
N GLY A 47 -2.69 -14.57 2.93
CA GLY A 47 -2.05 -14.93 4.22
C GLY A 47 -1.81 -13.76 5.19
N GLY A 48 -1.85 -14.07 6.48
CA GLY A 48 -1.54 -13.15 7.59
C GLY A 48 -0.07 -13.18 8.03
N ASP A 49 0.30 -12.33 9.00
CA ASP A 49 1.70 -12.14 9.46
C ASP A 49 2.36 -13.41 10.03
N LEU A 50 1.59 -14.41 10.44
CA LEU A 50 2.13 -15.65 11.00
C LEU A 50 2.64 -16.66 9.95
N GLU A 51 2.34 -16.46 8.66
CA GLU A 51 2.73 -17.35 7.55
C GLU A 51 3.95 -16.85 6.76
N ALA A 52 4.51 -15.67 7.12
CA ALA A 52 5.76 -15.16 6.56
C ALA A 52 6.99 -16.02 6.92
N LEU A 53 6.88 -16.90 7.92
CA LEU A 53 7.94 -17.79 8.38
C LEU A 53 8.07 -19.11 7.59
N ILE A 54 7.06 -19.51 6.79
CA ILE A 54 7.06 -20.77 6.02
C ILE A 54 7.26 -20.59 4.52
N GLY A 55 7.58 -19.37 4.07
CA GLY A 55 8.14 -19.08 2.74
C GLY A 55 7.19 -19.23 1.54
N LEU A 56 5.99 -19.81 1.69
CA LEU A 56 5.06 -20.09 0.59
C LEU A 56 3.94 -19.06 0.50
N GLN A 57 4.27 -17.81 0.14
CA GLN A 57 3.26 -16.79 -0.13
C GLN A 57 2.86 -16.86 -1.61
N ALA A 58 1.61 -17.25 -1.89
CA ALA A 58 1.04 -17.14 -3.23
C ALA A 58 0.71 -15.66 -3.49
N ALA A 59 1.49 -15.02 -4.36
CA ALA A 59 1.27 -13.64 -4.81
C ALA A 59 0.76 -13.66 -6.26
N LEU A 60 -0.48 -13.20 -6.45
CA LEU A 60 -1.13 -13.07 -7.75
C LEU A 60 -1.07 -11.61 -8.19
N THR A 61 -0.72 -11.35 -9.45
CA THR A 61 -0.64 -9.99 -10.01
C THR A 61 -1.56 -9.87 -11.22
N LEU A 62 -2.49 -8.92 -11.18
CA LEU A 62 -3.28 -8.47 -12.31
C LEU A 62 -2.67 -7.19 -12.88
N THR A 63 -2.40 -7.12 -14.17
CA THR A 63 -2.03 -5.88 -14.86
C THR A 63 -3.08 -5.55 -15.91
N LEU A 64 -3.74 -4.41 -15.77
CA LEU A 64 -4.71 -3.84 -16.70
C LEU A 64 -4.01 -2.80 -17.57
N ILE A 65 -4.02 -2.99 -18.89
CA ILE A 65 -3.42 -2.07 -19.86
C ILE A 65 -4.54 -1.52 -20.74
N SER A 66 -4.69 -0.20 -20.76
CA SER A 66 -5.72 0.52 -21.52
C SER A 66 -5.26 0.81 -22.94
N TYR A 67 -6.11 0.47 -23.90
CA TYR A 67 -5.96 0.68 -25.33
C TYR A 67 -7.14 1.50 -25.86
N PRO A 68 -7.04 2.10 -27.06
CA PRO A 68 -8.14 2.85 -27.67
C PRO A 68 -9.44 2.02 -27.80
N ASP A 69 -9.30 0.73 -28.11
CA ASP A 69 -10.43 -0.17 -28.42
C ASP A 69 -10.87 -1.03 -27.23
N GLY A 70 -10.20 -0.93 -26.07
CA GLY A 70 -10.47 -1.79 -24.94
C GLY A 70 -9.37 -1.84 -23.88
N VAL A 71 -9.44 -2.84 -23.01
CA VAL A 71 -8.47 -3.07 -21.93
C VAL A 71 -7.96 -4.50 -22.00
N ALA A 72 -6.65 -4.68 -21.95
CA ALA A 72 -6.05 -5.99 -21.78
C ALA A 72 -5.76 -6.26 -20.30
N ALA A 73 -6.20 -7.41 -19.80
CA ALA A 73 -5.91 -7.92 -18.48
C ALA A 73 -4.86 -9.03 -18.58
N VAL A 74 -3.78 -8.91 -17.82
CA VAL A 74 -2.70 -9.89 -17.70
C VAL A 74 -2.69 -10.42 -16.30
N VAL A 75 -2.87 -11.72 -16.14
CA VAL A 75 -2.73 -12.39 -14.86
C VAL A 75 -1.38 -13.11 -14.83
N GLY A 76 -0.51 -12.62 -13.95
CA GLY A 76 0.82 -13.18 -13.70
C GLY A 76 0.92 -13.73 -12.29
N GLN A 77 1.61 -14.86 -12.15
CA GLN A 77 2.05 -15.36 -10.86
C GLN A 77 3.47 -14.86 -10.61
N GLN A 78 3.72 -14.26 -9.44
CA GLN A 78 5.09 -13.99 -9.01
C GLN A 78 5.65 -15.25 -8.35
N GLN A 79 6.33 -16.07 -9.14
CA GLN A 79 7.15 -17.17 -8.62
C GLN A 79 8.42 -16.59 -7.99
N TRP A 80 8.62 -16.82 -6.70
CA TRP A 80 9.83 -16.42 -5.97
C TRP A 80 10.95 -17.47 -6.07
N VAL A 81 11.03 -18.28 -7.12
CA VAL A 81 12.26 -19.06 -7.34
C VAL A 81 13.22 -18.21 -8.15
N ASP A 82 13.86 -17.24 -7.48
CA ASP A 82 15.15 -16.69 -7.92
C ASP A 82 15.78 -15.77 -6.86
N LYS A 83 16.10 -16.33 -5.70
CA LYS A 83 17.25 -15.90 -4.88
C LYS A 83 17.91 -17.08 -4.16
N ALA A 84 18.10 -18.19 -4.87
CA ALA A 84 19.02 -19.25 -4.44
C ALA A 84 20.42 -18.99 -5.03
N VAL A 85 20.96 -17.78 -4.81
CA VAL A 85 22.41 -17.54 -4.90
C VAL A 85 22.97 -17.75 -3.49
N VAL A 86 22.91 -19.00 -3.03
CA VAL A 86 23.73 -19.48 -1.93
C VAL A 86 24.68 -20.48 -2.57
N GLY A 87 25.97 -20.19 -2.48
CA GLY A 87 27.04 -20.77 -3.29
C GLY A 87 26.97 -22.28 -3.49
N ALA A 88 27.49 -22.73 -4.63
CA ALA A 88 27.44 -24.08 -5.20
C ALA A 88 27.79 -25.27 -4.27
N VAL A 89 28.17 -25.03 -3.02
CA VAL A 89 28.43 -26.07 -2.00
C VAL A 89 27.16 -26.47 -1.23
N GLY A 90 26.14 -25.62 -1.13
CA GLY A 90 24.89 -25.93 -0.39
C GLY A 90 23.85 -26.76 -1.17
N MET A 91 23.98 -26.83 -2.50
CA MET A 91 22.94 -27.35 -3.40
C MET A 91 22.84 -28.89 -3.44
N PHE A 92 23.87 -29.63 -3.01
CA PHE A 92 23.86 -31.10 -3.06
C PHE A 92 23.13 -31.76 -1.87
N PHE A 93 22.92 -31.05 -0.77
CA PHE A 93 22.30 -31.60 0.45
C PHE A 93 20.83 -31.19 0.67
N LEU A 94 20.38 -30.10 0.04
CA LEU A 94 19.03 -29.54 0.24
C LEU A 94 18.01 -29.95 -0.85
N TRP A 95 18.43 -30.73 -1.84
CA TRP A 95 17.54 -31.20 -2.91
C TRP A 95 16.36 -32.10 -2.48
N PRO A 96 16.38 -32.87 -1.35
CA PRO A 96 15.21 -33.65 -0.94
C PRO A 96 14.07 -32.75 -0.40
N LEU A 97 14.39 -31.57 0.14
CA LEU A 97 13.40 -30.60 0.61
C LEU A 97 12.79 -29.77 -0.52
N MET A 98 13.38 -29.79 -1.72
CA MET A 98 12.80 -29.14 -2.90
C MET A 98 11.61 -29.95 -3.48
N ILE A 99 11.49 -31.23 -3.15
CA ILE A 99 10.42 -32.10 -3.69
C ILE A 99 9.07 -31.88 -2.96
N THR A 100 9.08 -31.43 -1.70
CA THR A 100 7.82 -31.12 -0.98
C THR A 100 7.16 -29.82 -1.45
N ALA A 101 7.88 -28.97 -2.19
CA ALA A 101 7.31 -27.80 -2.86
C ALA A 101 6.42 -28.16 -4.07
N GLY A 102 6.45 -29.42 -4.55
CA GLY A 102 5.63 -29.87 -5.69
C GLY A 102 4.19 -30.28 -5.33
N ALA A 103 3.88 -30.50 -4.05
CA ALA A 103 2.56 -31.01 -3.64
C ALA A 103 1.52 -29.91 -3.35
N GLY A 104 1.89 -28.63 -3.44
CA GLY A 104 1.04 -27.47 -3.11
C GLY A 104 0.36 -26.78 -4.31
N VAL A 105 0.47 -27.31 -5.52
CA VAL A 105 0.06 -26.62 -6.76
C VAL A 105 -1.47 -26.63 -7.01
N ILE A 106 -2.25 -27.34 -6.19
CA ILE A 106 -3.65 -27.67 -6.52
C ILE A 106 -4.66 -26.56 -6.16
N ARG A 107 -4.31 -25.55 -5.35
CA ARG A 107 -5.23 -24.43 -5.02
C ARG A 107 -5.03 -23.16 -5.85
N GLN A 108 -3.98 -23.09 -6.68
CA GLN A 108 -3.58 -21.86 -7.36
C GLN A 108 -4.48 -21.50 -8.54
N SER A 109 -5.00 -22.49 -9.27
CA SER A 109 -5.96 -22.29 -10.37
C SER A 109 -7.32 -21.73 -9.90
N GLN A 110 -7.66 -21.95 -8.63
CA GLN A 110 -8.91 -21.46 -8.05
C GLN A 110 -8.88 -19.94 -7.82
N LEU A 111 -7.73 -19.38 -7.45
CA LEU A 111 -7.55 -17.94 -7.27
C LEU A 111 -7.57 -17.21 -8.61
N GLU A 112 -6.91 -17.75 -9.63
CA GLU A 112 -6.90 -17.17 -10.98
C GLU A 112 -8.30 -17.13 -11.58
N SER A 113 -9.03 -18.25 -11.51
CA SER A 113 -10.42 -18.30 -11.98
C SER A 113 -11.33 -17.37 -11.17
N GLN A 114 -11.16 -17.30 -9.84
CA GLN A 114 -11.90 -16.36 -9.01
C GLN A 114 -11.61 -14.90 -9.38
N LEU A 115 -10.34 -14.55 -9.61
CA LEU A 115 -9.93 -13.22 -10.05
C LEU A 115 -10.55 -12.88 -11.41
N LEU A 116 -10.47 -13.78 -12.39
CA LEU A 116 -11.03 -13.56 -13.72
C LEU A 116 -12.55 -13.42 -13.69
N ASN A 117 -13.25 -14.22 -12.88
CA ASN A 117 -14.69 -14.09 -12.70
C ASN A 117 -15.07 -12.77 -12.02
N SER A 118 -14.30 -12.34 -11.01
CA SER A 118 -14.51 -11.07 -10.31
C SER A 118 -14.23 -9.89 -11.25
N LEU A 119 -13.19 -9.99 -12.07
CA LEU A 119 -12.86 -9.00 -13.11
C LEU A 119 -13.96 -8.93 -14.16
N ASP A 120 -14.47 -10.05 -14.64
CA ASP A 120 -15.59 -10.10 -15.59
C ASP A 120 -16.83 -9.40 -15.00
N MET A 121 -17.12 -9.61 -13.72
CA MET A 121 -18.22 -8.93 -13.03
C MET A 121 -17.97 -7.42 -12.93
N ALA A 122 -16.79 -7.00 -12.48
CA ALA A 122 -16.42 -5.59 -12.31
C ALA A 122 -16.48 -4.82 -13.64
N VAL A 123 -15.94 -5.41 -14.72
CA VAL A 123 -15.97 -4.79 -16.05
C VAL A 123 -17.41 -4.69 -16.58
N ARG A 124 -18.23 -5.73 -16.41
CA ARG A 124 -19.64 -5.71 -16.85
C ARG A 124 -20.51 -4.74 -16.06
N GLN A 125 -20.19 -4.52 -14.79
CA GLN A 125 -20.86 -3.52 -13.95
C GLN A 125 -20.62 -2.12 -14.49
N GLN A 126 -19.42 -1.84 -14.99
CA GLN A 126 -19.11 -0.57 -15.63
C GLN A 126 -19.74 -0.48 -17.04
N ARG A 127 -19.65 -1.55 -17.82
CA ARG A 127 -20.11 -1.60 -19.23
C ARG A 127 -20.77 -2.94 -19.55
N SER A 128 -22.09 -2.91 -19.72
CA SER A 128 -22.87 -4.10 -20.06
C SER A 128 -22.63 -4.59 -21.50
N ASP A 129 -22.12 -3.74 -22.39
CA ASP A 129 -21.82 -4.02 -23.80
C ASP A 129 -20.43 -4.65 -24.03
N VAL A 130 -19.66 -4.93 -22.96
CA VAL A 130 -18.30 -5.43 -23.09
C VAL A 130 -18.25 -6.80 -23.79
N ARG A 131 -17.36 -6.93 -24.77
CA ARG A 131 -17.03 -8.20 -25.40
C ARG A 131 -15.66 -8.67 -24.93
N THR A 132 -15.57 -9.95 -24.57
CA THR A 132 -14.30 -10.55 -24.17
C THR A 132 -13.73 -11.40 -25.28
N GLY A 133 -12.44 -11.26 -25.57
CA GLY A 133 -11.76 -12.02 -26.61
C GLY A 133 -10.26 -12.18 -26.34
N PRO A 134 -9.54 -12.86 -27.25
CA PRO A 134 -8.09 -12.90 -27.20
C PRO A 134 -7.51 -11.50 -27.43
N VAL A 135 -6.32 -11.25 -26.90
CA VAL A 135 -5.58 -10.01 -27.15
C VAL A 135 -5.30 -9.88 -28.66
N PRO A 136 -5.66 -8.75 -29.30
CA PRO A 136 -5.31 -8.50 -30.70
C PRO A 136 -3.79 -8.62 -30.95
N PRO A 137 -3.34 -9.22 -32.07
CA PRO A 137 -1.91 -9.41 -32.36
C PRO A 137 -1.10 -8.11 -32.31
N GLN A 138 -1.69 -6.98 -32.67
CA GLN A 138 -1.02 -5.67 -32.60
C GLN A 138 -0.60 -5.27 -31.18
N TYR A 139 -1.27 -5.77 -30.14
CA TYR A 139 -0.98 -5.42 -28.75
C TYR A 139 -0.07 -6.43 -28.05
N MET A 140 0.07 -7.65 -28.58
CA MET A 140 0.86 -8.72 -27.96
C MET A 140 2.31 -8.30 -27.72
N ALA A 141 2.96 -7.66 -28.71
CA ALA A 141 4.35 -7.21 -28.60
C ALA A 141 4.54 -6.13 -27.52
N GLN A 142 3.57 -5.24 -27.37
CA GLN A 142 3.61 -4.18 -26.38
C GLN A 142 3.39 -4.72 -24.97
N MET A 143 2.46 -5.67 -24.80
CA MET A 143 2.19 -6.30 -23.51
C MET A 143 3.41 -7.07 -22.98
N GLN A 144 4.13 -7.78 -23.85
CA GLN A 144 5.32 -8.55 -23.46
C GLN A 144 6.45 -7.67 -22.89
N GLN A 145 6.54 -6.41 -23.31
CA GLN A 145 7.51 -5.45 -22.77
C GLN A 145 7.05 -4.79 -21.46
N GLN A 146 5.73 -4.73 -21.22
CA GLN A 146 5.13 -4.04 -20.08
C GLN A 146 4.74 -4.98 -18.92
N SER A 147 4.79 -6.30 -19.14
CA SER A 147 4.35 -7.33 -18.19
C SER A 147 5.40 -7.77 -17.17
N ALA A 148 6.50 -7.02 -16.99
CA ALA A 148 7.40 -7.25 -15.87
C ALA A 148 6.85 -6.51 -14.63
N PRO A 149 6.22 -7.18 -13.65
CA PRO A 149 5.79 -6.51 -12.44
C PRO A 149 7.04 -6.00 -11.69
N PRO A 150 7.00 -4.80 -11.07
CA PRO A 150 8.05 -4.39 -10.17
C PRO A 150 8.21 -5.44 -9.05
N PRO A 151 9.45 -5.72 -8.60
CA PRO A 151 9.67 -6.66 -7.51
C PRO A 151 8.89 -6.22 -6.27
N PHE A 152 8.29 -7.18 -5.55
CA PHE A 152 7.52 -7.00 -4.32
C PHE A 152 8.33 -6.36 -3.16
N SER A 153 9.62 -6.06 -3.37
CA SER A 153 10.57 -5.52 -2.39
C SER A 153 10.28 -4.09 -1.91
N GLY A 154 9.05 -3.58 -2.10
CA GLY A 154 8.64 -2.25 -1.67
C GLY A 154 7.22 -2.16 -1.10
N MET A 155 6.56 -3.28 -0.78
CA MET A 155 5.27 -3.24 -0.09
C MET A 155 5.44 -2.77 1.36
N VAL A 156 5.36 -1.45 1.56
CA VAL A 156 4.88 -0.90 2.82
C VAL A 156 3.35 -0.93 2.80
N PRO A 157 2.67 -1.62 3.73
CA PRO A 157 1.21 -1.64 3.80
C PRO A 157 0.62 -0.22 3.87
N PRO A 158 -0.62 0.00 3.40
CA PRO A 158 -1.25 1.33 3.35
C PRO A 158 -1.43 1.99 4.72
N TRP A 159 -1.37 1.24 5.83
CA TRP A 159 -1.32 1.78 7.19
C TRP A 159 0.05 2.35 7.59
N GLN A 160 1.09 2.08 6.80
CA GLN A 160 2.44 2.62 6.93
C GLN A 160 2.70 3.79 5.97
N GLN A 161 1.74 4.17 5.13
CA GLN A 161 1.75 5.46 4.44
C GLN A 161 1.30 6.58 5.40
N SER A 162 1.97 6.68 6.55
CA SER A 162 2.16 8.00 7.11
C SER A 162 3.05 8.69 6.09
N ALA A 163 2.53 9.66 5.33
CA ALA A 163 3.40 10.70 4.79
C ALA A 163 4.35 11.08 5.95
N PRO A 164 5.68 11.15 5.75
CA PRO A 164 6.56 11.53 6.84
C PRO A 164 5.96 12.81 7.40
N ALA A 165 5.47 12.76 8.64
CA ALA A 165 4.89 13.90 9.30
C ALA A 165 6.00 14.94 9.22
N GLN A 166 5.82 15.93 8.34
CA GLN A 166 6.79 16.99 8.23
C GLN A 166 6.91 17.50 9.65
N PRO A 167 8.11 17.48 10.27
CA PRO A 167 8.25 17.93 11.64
C PRO A 167 7.61 19.31 11.69
N VAL A 168 6.58 19.45 12.51
CA VAL A 168 5.86 20.72 12.63
C VAL A 168 6.87 21.67 13.24
N GLN A 169 7.49 22.50 12.40
CA GLN A 169 8.52 23.42 12.83
C GLN A 169 7.89 24.76 13.20
N PHE A 170 8.39 25.38 14.26
CA PHE A 170 7.96 26.71 14.68
C PHE A 170 9.16 27.67 14.76
N PRO A 171 8.97 28.95 14.40
CA PRO A 171 10.04 29.93 14.46
C PRO A 171 10.35 30.32 15.92
N CYS A 172 11.63 30.37 16.27
CA CYS A 172 12.09 30.90 17.54
C CYS A 172 11.70 32.38 17.68
N PRO A 173 11.13 32.82 18.82
CA PRO A 173 10.74 34.21 19.03
C PRO A 173 11.94 35.18 19.11
N ASN A 174 13.15 34.68 19.39
CA ASN A 174 14.36 35.50 19.48
C ASN A 174 15.10 35.60 18.13
N CYS A 175 15.50 34.47 17.54
CA CYS A 175 16.33 34.45 16.32
C CYS A 175 15.60 34.03 15.03
N LYS A 176 14.32 33.66 15.12
CA LYS A 176 13.50 33.13 14.01
C LYS A 176 13.96 31.81 13.40
N GLY A 177 15.01 31.17 13.92
CA GLY A 177 15.40 29.80 13.53
C GLY A 177 14.24 28.82 13.75
N LEU A 178 14.06 27.87 12.83
CA LEU A 178 12.97 26.89 12.87
C LEU A 178 13.34 25.72 13.78
N ASN A 179 12.57 25.49 14.84
CA ASN A 179 12.83 24.43 15.83
C ASN A 179 11.68 23.43 15.85
N GLU A 180 11.92 22.24 16.42
CA GLU A 180 10.95 21.14 16.46
C GLU A 180 10.11 21.19 17.75
N VAL A 181 8.83 20.79 17.67
CA VAL A 181 7.94 20.74 18.84
C VAL A 181 8.52 19.79 19.89
N GLY A 182 8.94 20.34 21.03
CA GLY A 182 9.54 19.59 22.14
C GLY A 182 10.93 20.11 22.53
N ASP A 183 11.58 20.89 21.68
CA ASP A 183 12.86 21.52 21.99
C ASP A 183 12.74 22.41 23.24
N SER A 184 13.58 22.15 24.25
CA SER A 184 13.61 22.98 25.48
C SER A 184 14.35 24.29 25.27
N TYR A 185 15.26 24.32 24.30
CA TYR A 185 16.09 25.46 23.92
C TYR A 185 16.22 25.51 22.39
N CYS A 186 16.38 26.70 21.85
CA CYS A 186 16.56 26.91 20.43
C CYS A 186 17.92 26.40 19.98
N SER A 187 17.93 25.53 18.98
CA SER A 187 19.14 24.93 18.40
C SER A 187 20.06 25.93 17.70
N TYR A 188 19.59 27.16 17.45
CA TYR A 188 20.33 28.20 16.72
C TYR A 188 20.82 29.35 17.60
N CYS A 189 20.15 29.65 18.71
CA CYS A 189 20.51 30.77 19.58
C CYS A 189 20.53 30.45 21.07
N GLY A 190 20.25 29.20 21.45
CA GLY A 190 20.26 28.74 22.84
C GLY A 190 19.15 29.30 23.74
N THR A 191 18.25 30.14 23.22
CA THR A 191 17.14 30.72 24.00
C THR A 191 16.14 29.64 24.37
N SER A 192 15.67 29.62 25.63
CA SER A 192 14.67 28.63 26.06
C SER A 192 13.37 28.76 25.26
N LEU A 193 12.88 27.63 24.76
CA LEU A 193 11.61 27.50 24.03
C LEU A 193 10.50 26.89 24.90
N ALA A 194 10.79 26.59 26.16
CA ALA A 194 9.79 26.12 27.10
C ALA A 194 8.69 27.17 27.23
N VAL A 195 7.48 26.82 26.79
CA VAL A 195 6.28 27.62 27.06
C VAL A 195 6.17 27.76 28.57
N GLN A 196 6.35 28.98 29.07
CA GLN A 196 6.28 29.29 30.49
C GLN A 196 4.95 28.75 31.03
N LYS A 197 5.02 27.63 31.76
CA LYS A 197 3.83 26.98 32.31
C LYS A 197 3.21 27.94 33.32
N LYS A 198 2.11 28.59 32.93
CA LYS A 198 1.29 29.38 33.88
C LYS A 198 0.87 28.44 35.02
N VAL A 199 1.00 28.89 36.26
CA VAL A 199 0.59 28.14 37.45
C VAL A 199 -0.59 28.84 38.12
N CYS A 200 -1.48 28.06 38.72
CA CYS A 200 -2.61 28.58 39.48
C CYS A 200 -2.11 29.37 40.69
N ARG A 201 -2.62 30.58 40.91
CA ARG A 201 -2.19 31.43 42.03
C ARG A 201 -2.64 30.90 43.40
N GLU A 202 -3.77 30.18 43.44
CA GLU A 202 -4.32 29.64 44.68
C GLU A 202 -3.70 28.29 45.06
N CYS A 203 -3.71 27.31 44.15
CA CYS A 203 -3.26 25.94 44.47
C CYS A 203 -1.90 25.55 43.85
N LYS A 204 -1.24 26.46 43.12
CA LYS A 204 0.07 26.27 42.46
C LYS A 204 0.13 25.15 41.40
N SER A 205 -1.00 24.54 41.05
CA SER A 205 -1.03 23.52 39.99
C SER A 205 -0.77 24.14 38.61
N PRO A 206 -0.12 23.43 37.67
CA PRO A 206 0.09 23.93 36.31
C PRO A 206 -1.24 24.11 35.58
N LEU A 207 -1.34 25.21 34.83
CA LEU A 207 -2.50 25.57 34.02
C LEU A 207 -2.21 25.29 32.54
N LYS A 208 -3.25 24.94 31.79
CA LYS A 208 -3.17 24.88 30.33
C LYS A 208 -3.08 26.31 29.76
N PRO A 209 -2.45 26.52 28.58
CA PRO A 209 -2.20 27.86 28.01
C PRO A 209 -3.44 28.76 27.94
N ASP A 210 -4.59 28.18 27.62
CA ASP A 210 -5.88 28.88 27.43
C ASP A 210 -6.92 28.52 28.51
N ALA A 211 -6.48 28.07 29.69
CA ALA A 211 -7.38 27.72 30.77
C ALA A 211 -8.05 28.97 31.36
N VAL A 212 -9.39 29.02 31.27
CA VAL A 212 -10.23 30.06 31.92
C VAL A 212 -10.45 29.74 33.42
N PHE A 213 -10.35 28.46 33.80
CA PHE A 213 -10.50 27.98 35.18
C PHE A 213 -9.46 26.91 35.51
N CYS A 214 -9.07 26.83 36.77
CA CYS A 214 -8.14 25.80 37.25
C CYS A 214 -8.85 24.45 37.38
N ALA A 215 -8.40 23.45 36.62
CA ALA A 215 -8.97 22.09 36.66
C ALA A 215 -8.75 21.35 38.00
N LYS A 216 -7.93 21.89 38.92
CA LYS A 216 -7.66 21.28 40.24
C LYS A 216 -8.44 21.91 41.39
N CYS A 217 -8.62 23.22 41.41
CA CYS A 217 -9.29 23.92 42.52
C CYS A 217 -10.51 24.74 42.10
N GLY A 218 -10.79 24.85 40.80
CA GLY A 218 -11.95 25.58 40.28
C GLY A 218 -11.77 27.10 40.20
N THR A 219 -10.70 27.68 40.74
CA THR A 219 -10.48 29.14 40.69
C THR A 219 -10.36 29.63 39.25
N GLU A 220 -11.05 30.72 38.94
CA GLU A 220 -10.92 31.43 37.67
C GLU A 220 -9.50 31.96 37.46
N VAL A 221 -9.00 31.82 36.24
CA VAL A 221 -7.69 32.27 35.83
C VAL A 221 -7.93 33.44 34.88
N ALA A 222 -7.58 34.66 35.31
CA ALA A 222 -7.79 35.86 34.50
C ALA A 222 -7.15 35.70 33.11
N ALA A 223 -7.94 35.93 32.05
CA ALA A 223 -7.46 35.89 30.67
C ALA A 223 -6.37 36.95 30.49
N SER A 224 -5.23 36.54 29.94
CA SER A 224 -4.17 37.47 29.53
C SER A 224 -4.70 38.37 28.41
N SER A 225 -4.86 39.67 28.70
CA SER A 225 -5.10 40.74 27.72
C SER A 225 -3.90 40.94 26.80
#